data_AF-A0A1I6P0Z5-F1
#
_entry.id   AF-A0A1I6P0Z5-F1
#
_cell.length_a   1.000
_cell.length_b   1.000
_cell.length_c   1.000
_cell.angle_alpha   90.00
_cell.angle_beta   90.00
_cell.angle_gamma   90.00
#
_symmetry.space_group_name_H-M   'P 1'
#
loop_
_entity.id
_entity.type
_entity.pdbx_description
1 polymer ?
#
loop_
_entity_poly.entity_id
_entity_poly.type
_entity_poly.pdbx_seq_one_letter_code
_entity_poly.pdbx_strand_id
1 'polypeptide(L)'
;MLIATERHRSSEGTNGSNEGGSPSSRLLRWLLLCSTPVLLGVALWLHPAAGENTYESLAAVADTWYFIHVLLLPLFGLLGVCLYVMLDGYDGPVATIGRAGAAIYLTFYTGFEAIAGIAAGILIRETQSLPHAQRDGVATAVETMVSDPIVGGAALVGTVGSIVAVAAIAVCYRRSGAPIVPLSLLAGVPVTAVAHGEGYADVFGMALFLVAVVWLEFGWRRVGDRPSPQSA
;
A
#
# COMPACT_ATOMS: atom_id res chain seq x y z
N MET A 1 -25.75 23.42 -62.62
CA MET A 1 -25.44 22.38 -63.63
C MET A 1 -24.22 21.62 -63.10
N LEU A 2 -24.42 20.69 -62.15
CA LEU A 2 -24.44 19.21 -62.33
C LEU A 2 -23.22 18.73 -63.12
N ILE A 3 -22.31 17.93 -62.55
CA ILE A 3 -22.52 16.49 -62.30
C ILE A 3 -21.70 16.00 -61.09
N ALA A 4 -22.34 15.16 -60.29
CA ALA A 4 -21.78 14.38 -59.19
C ALA A 4 -20.96 13.19 -59.68
N THR A 5 -20.00 12.72 -58.88
CA THR A 5 -19.55 11.32 -58.97
C THR A 5 -19.18 10.83 -57.57
N GLU A 6 -20.10 10.06 -57.00
CA GLU A 6 -19.84 9.17 -55.86
C GLU A 6 -18.77 8.15 -56.23
N ARG A 7 -17.90 7.82 -55.28
CA ARG A 7 -17.24 6.52 -55.25
C ARG A 7 -17.28 5.94 -53.85
N HIS A 8 -18.17 4.98 -53.71
CA HIS A 8 -18.30 4.02 -52.64
C HIS A 8 -17.04 3.13 -52.54
N ARG A 9 -16.42 3.03 -51.36
CA ARG A 9 -15.60 1.90 -50.90
C ARG A 9 -15.53 1.97 -49.37
N SER A 10 -16.39 1.22 -48.70
CA SER A 10 -16.15 -0.15 -48.19
C SER A 10 -15.64 -0.09 -46.75
N SER A 11 -16.59 -0.38 -45.85
CA SER A 11 -16.35 -0.76 -44.47
C SER A 11 -15.38 -1.93 -44.38
N GLU A 12 -14.27 -1.74 -43.70
CA GLU A 12 -13.56 -2.81 -43.03
C GLU A 12 -13.54 -2.46 -41.54
N GLY A 13 -14.52 -3.00 -40.83
CA GLY A 13 -14.34 -3.22 -39.41
C GLY A 13 -13.36 -4.38 -39.22
N THR A 14 -12.39 -4.21 -38.33
CA THR A 14 -11.93 -5.30 -37.47
C THR A 14 -11.41 -4.73 -36.17
N ASN A 15 -11.93 -5.33 -35.10
CA ASN A 15 -11.38 -5.39 -33.75
C ASN A 15 -11.38 -4.11 -32.94
N GLY A 16 -12.57 -3.79 -32.44
CA GLY A 16 -12.70 -3.32 -31.06
C GLY A 16 -11.93 -4.29 -30.15
N SER A 17 -10.74 -3.86 -29.74
CA SER A 17 -10.00 -4.50 -28.68
C SER A 17 -10.88 -4.48 -27.45
N ASN A 18 -11.27 -5.67 -27.03
CA ASN A 18 -12.03 -5.97 -25.83
C ASN A 18 -11.37 -5.26 -24.62
N GLU A 19 -11.78 -4.04 -24.28
CA GLU A 19 -11.26 -3.26 -23.14
C GLU A 19 -11.73 -3.79 -21.77
N GLY A 20 -12.13 -5.06 -21.71
CA GLY A 20 -12.33 -5.80 -20.48
C GLY A 20 -11.17 -6.75 -20.28
N GLY A 21 -10.18 -6.36 -19.46
CA GLY A 21 -9.03 -7.23 -19.13
C GLY A 21 -9.46 -8.67 -18.82
N SER A 22 -8.62 -9.62 -19.22
CA SER A 22 -8.87 -11.07 -19.07
C SER A 22 -9.40 -11.41 -17.67
N PRO A 23 -10.30 -12.40 -17.52
CA PRO A 23 -10.80 -12.80 -16.19
C PRO A 23 -9.69 -13.08 -15.18
N SER A 24 -8.56 -13.63 -15.63
CA SER A 24 -7.35 -13.88 -14.83
C SER A 24 -6.68 -12.59 -14.32
N SER A 25 -6.60 -11.54 -15.13
CA SER A 25 -5.97 -10.27 -14.69
C SER A 25 -6.85 -9.53 -13.68
N ARG A 26 -8.18 -9.61 -13.81
CA ARG A 26 -9.11 -9.07 -12.80
C ARG A 26 -9.04 -9.83 -11.49
N LEU A 27 -8.97 -11.16 -11.54
CA LEU A 27 -8.83 -11.99 -10.34
C LEU A 27 -7.52 -11.69 -9.61
N LEU A 28 -6.39 -11.59 -10.33
CA LEU A 28 -5.10 -11.27 -9.73
C LEU A 28 -5.10 -9.90 -9.06
N ARG A 29 -5.63 -8.87 -9.75
CA ARG A 29 -5.81 -7.53 -9.17
C ARG A 29 -6.65 -7.60 -7.89
N TRP A 30 -7.74 -8.35 -7.92
CA TRP A 30 -8.61 -8.49 -6.75
C TRP A 30 -7.90 -9.16 -5.58
N LEU A 31 -7.25 -10.29 -5.83
CA LEU A 31 -6.47 -11.00 -4.82
C LEU A 31 -5.45 -10.05 -4.20
N LEU A 32 -4.66 -9.36 -5.02
CA LEU A 32 -3.69 -8.36 -4.55
C LEU A 32 -4.35 -7.29 -3.66
N LEU A 33 -5.37 -6.59 -4.15
CA LEU A 33 -5.94 -5.42 -3.47
C LEU A 33 -6.72 -5.79 -2.19
N CYS A 34 -7.29 -7.00 -2.11
CA CYS A 34 -8.04 -7.45 -0.94
C CYS A 34 -7.22 -8.28 0.04
N SER A 35 -6.35 -9.19 -0.44
CA SER A 35 -5.56 -10.03 0.47
C SER A 35 -4.50 -9.21 1.21
N THR A 36 -3.92 -8.20 0.55
CA THR A 36 -2.87 -7.36 1.16
C THR A 36 -3.33 -6.68 2.45
N PRO A 37 -4.42 -5.88 2.49
CA PRO A 37 -4.88 -5.28 3.74
C PRO A 37 -5.39 -6.29 4.77
N VAL A 38 -5.92 -7.44 4.35
CA VAL A 38 -6.34 -8.50 5.30
C VAL A 38 -5.11 -9.09 5.99
N LEU A 39 -4.10 -9.49 5.22
CA LEU A 39 -2.87 -10.06 5.77
C LEU A 39 -2.09 -9.04 6.61
N LEU A 40 -2.01 -7.79 6.16
CA LEU A 40 -1.44 -6.70 6.97
C LEU A 40 -2.21 -6.51 8.26
N GLY A 41 -3.54 -6.38 8.20
CA GLY A 41 -4.36 -6.18 9.40
C GLY A 41 -4.20 -7.30 10.42
N VAL A 42 -4.09 -8.56 9.97
CA VAL A 42 -3.82 -9.70 10.85
C VAL A 42 -2.40 -9.64 11.44
N ALA A 43 -1.38 -9.39 10.62
CA ALA A 43 0.00 -9.30 11.09
C ALA A 43 0.19 -8.14 12.09
N LEU A 44 -0.41 -6.98 11.81
CA LEU A 44 -0.41 -5.80 12.67
C LEU A 44 -1.19 -6.02 13.97
N TRP A 45 -2.27 -6.81 13.95
CA TRP A 45 -2.97 -7.19 15.17
C TRP A 45 -2.10 -8.04 16.12
N LEU A 46 -1.19 -8.83 15.57
CA LEU A 46 -0.29 -9.70 16.32
C LEU A 46 1.05 -9.01 16.67
N HIS A 47 1.30 -7.81 16.13
CA HIS A 47 2.55 -7.09 16.26
C HIS A 47 2.77 -6.61 17.72
N PRO A 48 3.88 -6.97 18.39
CA PRO A 48 4.19 -6.49 19.72
C PRO A 48 4.52 -4.99 19.71
N ALA A 49 4.06 -4.25 20.71
CA ALA A 49 4.43 -2.85 20.86
C ALA A 49 5.88 -2.70 21.38
N ALA A 50 6.67 -1.83 20.73
CA ALA A 50 8.05 -1.54 21.13
C ALA A 50 8.13 -0.70 22.42
N GLY A 51 7.10 0.10 22.74
CA GLY A 51 7.09 0.94 23.93
C GLY A 51 8.16 2.04 23.90
N GLU A 52 8.35 2.73 25.04
CA GLU A 52 9.37 3.79 25.15
C GLU A 52 10.80 3.24 25.25
N ASN A 53 10.96 2.03 25.82
CA ASN A 53 12.22 1.30 25.87
C ASN A 53 12.07 0.04 25.03
N THR A 54 12.56 0.10 23.80
CA THR A 54 12.45 -0.93 22.77
C THR A 54 13.04 -2.25 23.24
N TYR A 55 14.25 -2.20 23.80
CA TYR A 55 14.93 -3.41 24.26
C TYR A 55 14.16 -4.11 25.38
N GLU A 56 13.79 -3.40 26.45
CA GLU A 56 13.09 -3.98 27.60
C GLU A 56 11.72 -4.55 27.21
N SER A 57 10.98 -3.84 26.35
CA SER A 57 9.64 -4.23 25.93
C SER A 57 9.66 -5.46 25.03
N LEU A 58 10.70 -5.62 24.21
CA LEU A 58 10.77 -6.68 23.20
C LEU A 58 11.63 -7.87 23.60
N ALA A 59 12.50 -7.77 24.61
CA ALA A 59 13.44 -8.85 24.98
C ALA A 59 12.75 -10.21 25.22
N ALA A 60 11.57 -10.21 25.84
CA ALA A 60 10.81 -11.43 26.12
C ALA A 60 10.05 -11.99 24.89
N VAL A 61 9.87 -11.18 23.84
CA VAL A 61 9.08 -11.50 22.65
C VAL A 61 9.87 -11.27 21.35
N ALA A 62 11.21 -11.32 21.43
CA ALA A 62 12.11 -10.95 20.35
C ALA A 62 11.90 -11.80 19.09
N ASP A 63 11.66 -13.10 19.26
CA ASP A 63 11.34 -14.01 18.14
C ASP A 63 10.03 -13.59 17.44
N THR A 64 8.98 -13.29 18.22
CA THR A 64 7.69 -12.84 17.67
C THR A 64 7.85 -11.54 16.87
N TRP A 65 8.55 -10.56 17.44
CA TRP A 65 8.87 -9.30 16.74
C TRP A 65 9.60 -9.55 15.43
N TYR A 66 10.69 -10.33 15.48
CA TYR A 66 11.49 -10.67 14.30
C TYR A 66 10.66 -11.33 13.20
N PHE A 67 9.90 -12.39 13.53
CA PHE A 67 9.12 -13.12 12.53
C PHE A 67 7.98 -12.28 11.95
N ILE A 68 7.32 -11.45 12.78
CA ILE A 68 6.28 -10.55 12.30
C ILE A 68 6.87 -9.50 11.35
N HIS A 69 8.04 -8.90 11.65
CA HIS A 69 8.64 -7.94 10.71
C HIS A 69 9.17 -8.58 9.43
N VAL A 70 9.67 -9.82 9.49
CA VAL A 70 9.98 -10.59 8.27
C VAL A 70 8.74 -10.80 7.40
N LEU A 71 7.55 -10.97 8.00
CA LEU A 71 6.28 -11.05 7.30
C LEU A 71 5.77 -9.66 6.84
N LEU A 72 5.90 -8.62 7.67
CA LEU A 72 5.44 -7.26 7.37
C LEU A 72 6.21 -6.64 6.20
N LEU A 73 7.52 -6.88 6.09
CA LEU A 73 8.35 -6.33 5.03
C LEU A 73 7.77 -6.60 3.61
N PRO A 74 7.51 -7.85 3.19
CA PRO A 74 6.89 -8.11 1.89
C PRO A 74 5.43 -7.64 1.84
N LEU A 75 4.68 -7.64 2.94
CA LEU A 75 3.29 -7.19 2.96
C LEU A 75 3.16 -5.67 2.75
N PHE A 76 4.01 -4.86 3.38
CA PHE A 76 4.11 -3.43 3.10
C PHE A 76 4.65 -3.17 1.69
N GLY A 77 5.54 -4.05 1.20
CA GLY A 77 5.93 -4.06 -0.20
C GLY A 77 4.73 -4.23 -1.14
N LEU A 78 3.88 -5.23 -0.87
CA LEU A 78 2.64 -5.46 -1.61
C LEU A 78 1.67 -4.29 -1.49
N LEU A 79 1.60 -3.59 -0.34
CA LEU A 79 0.78 -2.39 -0.20
C LEU A 79 1.25 -1.27 -1.14
N GLY A 80 2.57 -1.09 -1.31
CA GLY A 80 3.12 -0.18 -2.32
C GLY A 80 2.73 -0.56 -3.74
N VAL A 81 2.74 -1.87 -4.05
CA VAL A 81 2.26 -2.39 -5.33
C VAL A 81 0.75 -2.14 -5.52
N CYS A 82 -0.07 -2.30 -4.47
CA CYS A 82 -1.49 -1.96 -4.50
C CYS A 82 -1.70 -0.49 -4.90
N LEU A 83 -0.97 0.45 -4.27
CA LEU A 83 -1.05 1.87 -4.61
C LEU A 83 -0.68 2.14 -6.07
N TYR A 84 0.37 1.48 -6.57
CA TYR A 84 0.79 1.60 -7.97
C TYR A 84 -0.29 1.07 -8.93
N VAL A 85 -0.76 -0.16 -8.71
CA VAL A 85 -1.75 -0.84 -9.56
C VAL A 85 -3.11 -0.14 -9.50
N MET A 86 -3.47 0.54 -8.41
CA MET A 86 -4.68 1.35 -8.35
C MET A 86 -4.70 2.49 -9.38
N LEU A 87 -3.55 2.94 -9.87
CA LEU A 87 -3.41 3.94 -10.93
C LEU A 87 -3.41 3.34 -12.35
N ASP A 88 -3.53 2.02 -12.49
CA ASP A 88 -3.63 1.39 -13.81
C ASP A 88 -4.86 1.89 -14.58
N GLY A 89 -4.67 2.17 -15.88
CA GLY A 89 -5.69 2.78 -16.75
C GLY A 89 -5.81 4.31 -16.63
N TYR A 90 -4.97 4.95 -15.80
CA TYR A 90 -4.89 6.40 -15.70
C TYR A 90 -3.56 6.94 -16.23
N ASP A 91 -3.64 7.88 -17.17
CA ASP A 91 -2.48 8.57 -17.76
C ASP A 91 -2.39 10.04 -17.33
N GLY A 92 -1.22 10.64 -17.59
CA GLY A 92 -0.96 12.05 -17.36
C GLY A 92 -0.35 12.40 -16.00
N PRO A 93 -0.14 13.71 -15.73
CA PRO A 93 0.72 14.16 -14.62
C PRO A 93 0.30 13.67 -13.24
N VAL A 94 -1.01 13.63 -12.95
CA VAL A 94 -1.54 13.18 -11.66
C VAL A 94 -1.20 11.71 -11.40
N ALA A 95 -1.42 10.85 -12.39
CA ALA A 95 -1.12 9.43 -12.28
C ALA A 95 0.39 9.19 -12.19
N THR A 96 1.21 9.95 -12.91
CA THR A 96 2.67 9.89 -12.80
C THR A 96 3.15 10.27 -11.39
N ILE A 97 2.64 11.37 -10.82
CA ILE A 97 2.96 11.78 -9.44
C ILE A 97 2.55 10.70 -8.44
N GLY A 98 1.37 10.10 -8.62
CA GLY A 98 0.90 9.02 -7.76
C GLY A 98 1.81 7.78 -7.80
N ARG A 99 2.27 7.37 -8.99
CA ARG A 99 3.22 6.26 -9.16
C ARG A 99 4.58 6.57 -8.52
N ALA A 100 5.05 7.81 -8.64
CA ALA A 100 6.26 8.25 -7.95
C ALA A 100 6.09 8.20 -6.42
N GLY A 101 4.94 8.65 -5.90
CA GLY A 101 4.59 8.52 -4.48
C GLY A 101 4.59 7.06 -4.00
N ALA A 102 3.98 6.16 -4.77
CA ALA A 102 3.96 4.73 -4.47
C ALA A 102 5.38 4.12 -4.47
N ALA A 103 6.25 4.52 -5.42
CA ALA A 103 7.64 4.08 -5.46
C ALA A 103 8.47 4.62 -4.27
N ILE A 104 8.24 5.88 -3.85
CA ILE A 104 8.86 6.48 -2.68
C ILE A 104 8.43 5.74 -1.41
N TYR A 105 7.12 5.51 -1.23
CA TYR A 105 6.58 4.70 -0.14
C TYR A 105 7.25 3.33 -0.09
N LEU A 106 7.20 2.60 -1.22
CA LEU A 106 7.74 1.26 -1.33
C LEU A 106 9.22 1.23 -0.93
N THR A 107 10.02 2.19 -1.39
CA THR A 107 11.46 2.21 -1.15
C THR A 107 11.80 2.56 0.30
N PHE A 108 11.25 3.67 0.81
CA PHE A 108 11.66 4.20 2.10
C PHE A 108 10.97 3.51 3.27
N TYR A 109 9.68 3.15 3.13
CA TYR A 109 8.95 2.48 4.21
C TYR A 109 9.46 1.04 4.41
N THR A 110 9.77 0.31 3.34
CA THR A 110 10.38 -1.02 3.48
C THR A 110 11.81 -0.96 4.00
N GLY A 111 12.57 0.10 3.67
CA GLY A 111 13.88 0.37 4.27
C GLY A 111 13.79 0.60 5.78
N PHE A 112 12.81 1.40 6.21
CA PHE A 112 12.49 1.57 7.63
C PHE A 112 12.15 0.22 8.30
N GLU A 113 11.22 -0.55 7.74
CA GLU A 113 10.81 -1.86 8.28
C GLU A 113 11.98 -2.84 8.41
N ALA A 114 12.90 -2.86 7.44
CA ALA A 114 14.07 -3.72 7.50
C ALA A 114 15.02 -3.34 8.64
N ILE A 115 15.16 -2.04 8.95
CA ILE A 115 16.08 -1.57 10.00
C ILE A 115 15.38 -1.62 11.37
N ALA A 116 14.29 -0.87 11.54
CA ALA A 116 13.58 -0.74 12.80
C ALA A 116 12.95 -2.07 13.25
N GLY A 117 12.44 -2.85 12.30
CA GLY A 117 11.84 -4.16 12.58
C GLY A 117 12.88 -5.27 12.63
N ILE A 118 13.43 -5.63 11.46
CA ILE A 118 14.22 -6.86 11.31
C ILE A 118 15.59 -6.75 11.99
N ALA A 119 16.35 -5.67 11.73
CA ALA A 119 17.69 -5.54 12.31
C ALA A 119 17.63 -5.41 13.84
N ALA A 120 16.66 -4.64 14.38
CA ALA A 120 16.44 -4.57 15.83
C ALA A 120 16.07 -5.94 16.40
N GLY A 121 15.15 -6.68 15.75
CA GLY A 121 14.76 -8.02 16.15
C GLY A 121 15.94 -9.00 16.22
N ILE A 122 16.84 -8.96 15.24
CA ILE A 122 18.07 -9.77 15.24
C ILE A 122 18.93 -9.42 16.46
N LEU A 123 19.22 -8.13 16.68
CA LEU A 123 20.07 -7.70 17.79
C LEU A 123 19.49 -8.12 19.14
N ILE A 124 18.19 -7.86 19.37
CA ILE A 124 17.51 -8.20 20.63
C ILE A 124 17.51 -9.71 20.83
N ARG A 125 17.20 -10.51 19.80
CA ARG A 125 17.19 -11.97 19.87
C ARG A 125 18.55 -12.54 20.25
N GLU A 126 19.63 -12.04 19.66
CA GLU A 126 20.98 -12.53 19.93
C GLU A 126 21.46 -12.23 21.36
N THR A 127 20.91 -11.20 22.03
CA THR A 127 21.28 -10.87 23.42
C THR A 127 21.02 -11.98 24.43
N GLN A 128 20.07 -12.87 24.14
CA GLN A 128 19.73 -13.99 25.02
C GLN A 128 20.91 -14.96 25.20
N SER A 129 21.82 -15.02 24.22
CA SER A 129 23.03 -15.84 24.26
C SER A 129 24.22 -15.16 24.95
N LEU A 130 24.13 -13.85 25.22
CA LEU A 130 25.25 -13.05 25.71
C LEU A 130 25.33 -13.04 27.25
N PRO A 131 26.56 -12.93 27.81
CA PRO A 131 26.76 -12.60 29.22
C PRO A 131 26.06 -11.29 29.60
N HIS A 132 25.53 -11.22 30.83
CA HIS A 132 24.82 -10.03 31.33
C HIS A 132 25.59 -8.72 31.10
N ALA A 133 26.90 -8.71 31.33
CA ALA A 133 27.76 -7.54 31.15
C ALA A 133 27.81 -6.99 29.71
N GLN A 134 27.37 -7.76 28.71
CA GLN A 134 27.34 -7.35 27.31
C GLN A 134 25.95 -6.91 26.84
N ARG A 135 24.89 -7.21 27.61
CA ARG A 135 23.49 -6.93 27.22
C ARG A 135 23.19 -5.43 27.18
N ASP A 136 23.73 -4.68 28.13
CA ASP A 136 23.53 -3.21 28.22
C ASP A 136 24.08 -2.49 26.97
N GLY A 137 25.18 -2.99 26.42
CA GLY A 137 25.75 -2.47 25.17
C GLY A 137 24.84 -2.72 23.96
N VAL A 138 24.21 -3.90 23.88
CA VAL A 138 23.25 -4.19 22.80
C VAL A 138 21.97 -3.40 22.98
N ALA A 139 21.45 -3.27 24.20
CA ALA A 139 20.30 -2.41 24.49
C ALA A 139 20.56 -0.98 24.00
N THR A 140 21.72 -0.41 24.34
CA THR A 140 22.13 0.93 23.87
C THR A 140 22.22 1.01 22.34
N ALA A 141 22.76 -0.03 21.68
CA ALA A 141 22.87 -0.06 20.23
C ALA A 141 21.49 -0.13 19.53
N VAL A 142 20.56 -0.93 20.08
CA VAL A 142 19.17 -1.01 19.61
C VAL A 142 18.50 0.34 19.74
N GLU A 143 18.53 0.96 20.92
CA GLU A 143 17.90 2.27 21.13
C GLU A 143 18.50 3.35 20.23
N THR A 144 19.83 3.38 20.08
CA THR A 144 20.51 4.34 19.20
C THR A 144 20.09 4.15 17.75
N MET A 145 19.96 2.91 17.29
CA MET A 145 19.58 2.61 15.90
C MET A 145 18.13 2.98 15.62
N VAL A 146 17.18 2.61 16.49
CA VAL A 146 15.74 2.86 16.25
C VAL A 146 15.38 4.34 16.43
N SER A 147 16.11 5.07 17.28
CA SER A 147 15.95 6.52 17.47
C SER A 147 16.77 7.37 16.49
N ASP A 148 17.54 6.74 15.59
CA ASP A 148 18.35 7.47 14.63
C ASP A 148 17.45 8.32 13.70
N PRO A 149 17.72 9.64 13.54
CA PRO A 149 16.90 10.51 12.70
C PRO A 149 16.81 10.08 11.24
N ILE A 150 17.78 9.34 10.71
CA ILE A 150 17.75 8.79 9.34
C ILE A 150 16.74 7.64 9.25
N VAL A 151 16.66 6.79 10.28
CA VAL A 151 15.68 5.70 10.35
C VAL A 151 14.26 6.27 10.45
N GLY A 152 14.03 7.19 11.39
CA GLY A 152 12.75 7.91 11.48
C GLY A 152 12.43 8.74 10.23
N GLY A 153 13.47 9.32 9.59
CA GLY A 153 13.35 10.04 8.33
C GLY A 153 12.88 9.16 7.18
N ALA A 154 13.34 7.90 7.11
CA ALA A 154 12.87 6.93 6.12
C ALA A 154 11.39 6.61 6.30
N ALA A 155 10.94 6.37 7.54
CA ALA A 155 9.52 6.22 7.86
C ALA A 155 8.70 7.44 7.38
N LEU A 156 9.14 8.65 7.72
CA LEU A 156 8.47 9.89 7.33
C LEU A 156 8.38 10.05 5.80
N VAL A 157 9.48 9.86 5.07
CA VAL A 157 9.51 9.97 3.61
C VAL A 157 8.60 8.92 2.97
N GLY A 158 8.63 7.69 3.49
CA GLY A 158 7.72 6.63 3.06
C GLY A 158 6.26 7.02 3.25
N THR A 159 5.90 7.50 4.44
CA THR A 159 4.56 7.99 4.77
C THR A 159 4.11 9.12 3.84
N VAL A 160 4.96 10.11 3.57
CA VAL A 160 4.67 11.18 2.60
C VAL A 160 4.44 10.62 1.20
N GLY A 161 5.24 9.65 0.76
CA GLY A 161 5.03 8.93 -0.49
C GLY A 161 3.64 8.29 -0.57
N SER A 162 3.19 7.66 0.51
CA SER A 162 1.86 7.05 0.59
C SER A 162 0.73 8.07 0.50
N ILE A 163 0.88 9.24 1.15
CA ILE A 163 -0.09 10.34 1.10
C ILE A 163 -0.20 10.87 -0.33
N VAL A 164 0.94 11.08 -1.01
CA VAL A 164 0.98 11.53 -2.41
C VAL A 164 0.28 10.52 -3.32
N ALA A 165 0.56 9.23 -3.16
CA ALA A 165 -0.08 8.17 -3.93
C ALA A 165 -1.60 8.14 -3.72
N VAL A 166 -2.05 8.13 -2.46
CA VAL A 166 -3.48 8.12 -2.11
C VAL A 166 -4.20 9.37 -2.64
N ALA A 167 -3.60 10.55 -2.52
CA ALA A 167 -4.17 11.79 -3.04
C ALA A 167 -4.31 11.74 -4.57
N ALA A 168 -3.29 11.26 -5.28
CA ALA A 168 -3.35 11.09 -6.73
C ALA A 168 -4.42 10.08 -7.16
N ILE A 169 -4.51 8.93 -6.49
CA ILE A 169 -5.56 7.92 -6.71
C ILE A 169 -6.94 8.56 -6.50
N ALA A 170 -7.12 9.29 -5.40
CA ALA A 170 -8.39 9.95 -5.09
C ALA A 170 -8.76 10.98 -6.16
N VAL A 171 -7.82 11.78 -6.65
CA VAL A 171 -8.07 12.76 -7.73
C VAL A 171 -8.44 12.04 -9.03
N CYS A 172 -7.69 11.02 -9.45
CA CYS A 172 -7.96 10.24 -10.66
C CYS A 172 -9.36 9.61 -10.60
N TYR A 173 -9.69 8.95 -9.49
CA TYR A 173 -10.97 8.26 -9.33
C TYR A 173 -12.12 9.25 -9.21
N ARG A 174 -11.91 10.37 -8.51
CA ARG A 174 -12.93 11.43 -8.40
C ARG A 174 -13.25 12.05 -9.76
N ARG A 175 -12.23 12.29 -10.60
CA ARG A 175 -12.42 12.78 -11.98
C ARG A 175 -13.17 11.79 -12.86
N SER A 176 -13.09 10.49 -12.56
CA SER A 176 -13.90 9.45 -13.19
C SER A 176 -15.31 9.27 -12.60
N GLY A 177 -15.69 10.08 -11.59
CA GLY A 177 -17.02 10.02 -10.98
C GLY A 177 -17.15 9.09 -9.78
N ALA A 178 -16.05 8.59 -9.20
CA ALA A 178 -16.10 7.80 -7.97
C ALA A 178 -16.73 8.60 -6.80
N PRO A 179 -17.50 7.94 -5.91
CA PRO A 179 -18.10 8.58 -4.75
C PRO A 179 -17.05 8.98 -3.71
N ILE A 180 -17.25 10.11 -3.03
CA ILE A 180 -16.23 10.68 -2.12
C ILE A 180 -15.95 9.79 -0.90
N VAL A 181 -16.97 9.10 -0.39
CA VAL A 181 -16.88 8.30 0.85
C VAL A 181 -15.77 7.24 0.76
N PRO A 182 -15.76 6.31 -0.21
CA PRO A 182 -14.68 5.34 -0.29
C PRO A 182 -13.34 5.96 -0.68
N LEU A 183 -13.30 7.14 -1.31
CA LEU A 183 -12.02 7.84 -1.53
C LEU A 183 -11.42 8.36 -0.24
N SER A 184 -12.25 8.88 0.69
CA SER A 184 -11.80 9.29 2.02
C SER A 184 -11.27 8.09 2.82
N LEU A 185 -11.86 6.91 2.66
CA LEU A 185 -11.41 5.69 3.34
C LEU A 185 -10.02 5.21 2.89
N LEU A 186 -9.54 5.62 1.71
CA LEU A 186 -8.16 5.35 1.29
C LEU A 186 -7.10 5.99 2.22
N ALA A 187 -7.49 7.00 3.01
CA ALA A 187 -6.64 7.56 4.07
C ALA A 187 -6.25 6.52 5.15
N GLY A 188 -6.89 5.35 5.17
CA GLY A 188 -6.45 4.22 5.99
C GLY A 188 -4.98 3.84 5.76
N VAL A 189 -4.46 3.97 4.54
CA VAL A 189 -3.04 3.68 4.23
C VAL A 189 -2.09 4.61 4.99
N PRO A 190 -2.16 5.95 4.85
CA PRO A 190 -1.28 6.83 5.62
C PRO A 190 -1.55 6.79 7.13
N VAL A 191 -2.76 6.45 7.59
CA VAL A 191 -3.02 6.21 9.02
C VAL A 191 -2.18 5.04 9.54
N THR A 192 -2.17 3.90 8.83
CA THR A 192 -1.28 2.78 9.16
C THR A 192 0.20 3.16 9.01
N ALA A 193 0.55 3.95 8.00
CA ALA A 193 1.94 4.35 7.83
C ALA A 193 2.47 5.17 9.02
N VAL A 194 1.62 6.02 9.63
CA VAL A 194 1.97 6.88 10.78
C VAL A 194 1.96 6.13 12.11
N ALA A 195 1.11 5.13 12.28
CA ALA A 195 0.98 4.44 13.56
C ALA A 195 2.10 3.41 13.81
N HIS A 196 2.82 2.95 12.77
CA HIS A 196 4.06 2.18 12.91
C HIS A 196 3.95 0.88 13.75
N GLY A 197 2.76 0.29 13.86
CA GLY A 197 2.51 -0.88 14.72
C GLY A 197 2.22 -0.53 16.18
N GLU A 198 2.15 0.77 16.54
CA GLU A 198 1.82 1.22 17.88
C GLU A 198 0.31 1.19 18.12
N GLY A 199 -0.21 -0.03 18.31
CA GLY A 199 -1.58 -0.29 18.72
C GLY A 199 -2.56 -0.55 17.57
N TYR A 200 -3.84 -0.24 17.80
CA TYR A 200 -4.91 -0.67 16.88
C TYR A 200 -5.20 0.30 15.73
N ALA A 201 -4.51 1.45 15.67
CA ALA A 201 -4.70 2.43 14.60
C ALA A 201 -4.31 1.85 13.24
N ASP A 202 -3.26 1.03 13.19
CA ASP A 202 -2.80 0.34 11.99
C ASP A 202 -3.82 -0.65 11.43
N VAL A 203 -4.38 -1.46 12.32
CA VAL A 203 -5.43 -2.45 12.00
C VAL A 203 -6.67 -1.71 11.48
N PHE A 204 -7.07 -0.63 12.15
CA PHE A 204 -8.19 0.19 11.72
C PHE A 204 -7.93 0.82 10.34
N GLY A 205 -6.72 1.35 10.11
CA GLY A 205 -6.30 1.89 8.83
C GLY A 205 -6.40 0.87 7.69
N MET A 206 -5.93 -0.36 7.92
CA MET A 206 -6.05 -1.45 6.94
C MET A 206 -7.50 -1.88 6.70
N ALA A 207 -8.35 -1.86 7.74
CA ALA A 207 -9.79 -2.12 7.57
C ALA A 207 -10.46 -1.03 6.73
N LEU A 208 -10.13 0.25 6.94
CA LEU A 208 -10.63 1.35 6.10
C LEU A 208 -10.19 1.18 4.64
N PHE A 209 -8.92 0.87 4.40
CA PHE A 209 -8.41 0.64 3.05
C PHE A 209 -9.10 -0.56 2.37
N LEU A 210 -9.32 -1.66 3.09
CA LEU A 210 -10.06 -2.82 2.57
C LEU A 210 -11.49 -2.43 2.17
N VAL A 211 -12.22 -1.70 3.03
CA VAL A 211 -13.58 -1.24 2.73
C VAL A 211 -13.58 -0.32 1.51
N ALA A 212 -12.60 0.59 1.40
CA ALA A 212 -12.43 1.47 0.26
C ALA A 212 -12.27 0.67 -1.04
N VAL A 213 -11.33 -0.27 -1.07
CA VAL A 213 -11.04 -1.13 -2.23
C VAL A 213 -12.27 -1.94 -2.62
N VAL A 214 -12.93 -2.61 -1.66
CA VAL A 214 -14.12 -3.41 -1.94
C VAL A 214 -15.22 -2.53 -2.54
N TRP A 215 -15.45 -1.35 -2.00
CA TRP A 215 -16.45 -0.44 -2.55
C TRP A 215 -16.08 0.03 -3.97
N LEU A 216 -14.85 0.49 -4.18
CA LEU A 216 -14.43 1.04 -5.48
C LEU A 216 -14.42 -0.03 -6.58
N GLU A 217 -13.90 -1.23 -6.28
CA GLU A 217 -13.76 -2.31 -7.26
C GLU A 217 -15.07 -3.08 -7.50
N PHE A 218 -15.95 -3.20 -6.50
CA PHE A 218 -17.22 -3.96 -6.64
C PHE A 218 -18.46 -3.09 -6.76
N GLY A 219 -18.53 -2.00 -6.00
CA GLY A 219 -19.70 -1.15 -5.92
C GLY A 219 -19.75 -0.08 -7.02
N TRP A 220 -18.60 0.50 -7.36
CA TRP A 220 -18.54 1.58 -8.35
C TRP A 220 -18.12 1.10 -9.74
N ARG A 221 -16.96 0.42 -9.89
CA ARG A 221 -16.46 -0.02 -11.21
C ARG A 221 -17.43 -0.95 -11.95
N ARG A 222 -18.15 -1.85 -11.25
CA ARG A 222 -19.17 -2.71 -11.87
C ARG A 222 -20.42 -1.96 -12.36
N VAL A 223 -20.74 -0.80 -11.77
CA VAL A 223 -21.87 0.02 -12.21
C VAL A 223 -21.49 0.78 -13.49
N GLY A 224 -20.21 1.12 -13.66
CA GLY A 224 -19.66 1.77 -14.85
C GLY A 224 -19.58 0.88 -16.11
N ASP A 225 -19.58 -0.44 -15.97
CA ASP A 225 -19.63 -1.42 -17.08
C ASP A 225 -21.04 -1.64 -17.65
N ARG A 226 -22.06 -0.89 -17.20
CA ARG A 226 -23.37 -0.90 -17.85
C ARG A 226 -23.27 -0.09 -19.15
N PRO A 227 -23.72 -0.62 -20.31
CA PRO A 227 -23.72 0.16 -21.54
C PRO A 227 -24.40 1.50 -21.28
N SER A 228 -23.72 2.59 -21.62
CA SER A 228 -24.29 3.92 -21.58
C SER A 228 -25.59 3.90 -22.39
N PRO A 229 -26.69 4.49 -21.92
CA PRO A 229 -27.89 4.71 -22.72
C PRO A 229 -27.65 5.83 -23.75
N GLN A 230 -26.62 5.67 -24.57
CA GLN A 230 -26.35 6.46 -25.76
C GLN A 230 -26.21 5.52 -26.96
N SER A 231 -27.30 4.81 -27.21
CA SER A 231 -27.71 4.37 -28.53
C SER A 231 -29.16 4.82 -28.71
N ALA A 232 -29.34 6.11 -28.98
CA ALA A 232 -30.55 6.72 -29.53
C ALA A 232 -30.15 8.04 -30.18
#